data_AF-A0A350EYC4-F1
#
_entry.id   AF-A0A350EYC4-F1
#
_cell.length_a   1.000
_cell.length_b   1.000
_cell.length_c   1.000
_cell.angle_alpha   90.00
_cell.angle_beta   90.00
_cell.angle_gamma   90.00
#
_symmetry.space_group_name_H-M   'P 1'
#
loop_
_entity.id
_entity.type
_entity.pdbx_description
1 polymer ?
#
loop_
_entity_poly.entity_id
_entity_poly.type
_entity_poly.pdbx_seq_one_letter_code
_entity_poly.pdbx_strand_id
1 'polypeptide(L)'
;DEGKTWTDPRALPDSLNGDRHTGRHLPDGRLFISFRSRSPEGKRGAFEGDWVAWVGTYADLADGLAGQYHVRLKDNHKGADCAYPGVEVLPDGTIVTTTYGHWIPGEQPYILSVRLKLTELDALAADTSNP
;
A
#
# COMPACT_ATOMS: atom_id res chain seq x y z
N ASP A 1 2.89 -9.61 24.25
CA ASP A 1 2.67 -9.09 25.62
C ASP A 1 2.37 -7.58 25.59
N GLU A 2 1.50 -7.15 24.67
CA GLU A 2 1.12 -5.73 24.49
C GLU A 2 2.32 -4.79 24.27
N GLY A 3 3.34 -5.26 23.56
CA GLY A 3 4.52 -4.46 23.21
C GLY A 3 5.60 -4.38 24.30
N LYS A 4 5.55 -5.25 25.32
CA LYS A 4 6.62 -5.34 26.34
C LYS A 4 7.86 -6.06 25.81
N THR A 5 7.69 -7.02 24.90
CA THR A 5 8.78 -7.72 24.21
C THR A 5 8.50 -7.87 22.72
N TRP A 6 9.56 -8.04 21.96
CA TRP A 6 9.54 -8.23 20.51
C TRP A 6 10.34 -9.48 20.17
N THR A 7 9.90 -10.21 19.15
CA THR A 7 10.74 -11.23 18.54
C THR A 7 11.87 -10.57 17.77
N ASP A 8 12.85 -11.37 17.33
CA ASP A 8 13.75 -10.91 16.28
C ASP A 8 12.95 -10.44 15.05
N PRO A 9 13.43 -9.41 14.32
CA PRO A 9 12.80 -8.96 13.09
C PRO A 9 12.68 -10.08 12.06
N ARG A 10 11.55 -10.11 11.36
CA ARG A 10 11.31 -11.03 10.24
C ARG A 10 11.16 -10.22 8.97
N ALA A 11 11.66 -10.76 7.87
CA ALA A 11 11.51 -10.12 6.56
C ALA A 11 10.02 -10.08 6.18
N LEU A 12 9.58 -8.93 5.66
CA LEU A 12 8.29 -8.81 4.99
C LEU A 12 8.36 -9.44 3.59
N PRO A 13 7.21 -9.88 3.03
CA PRO A 13 7.15 -10.28 1.62
C PRO A 13 7.57 -9.12 0.71
N ASP A 14 8.13 -9.45 -0.47
CA ASP A 14 8.55 -8.44 -1.45
C ASP A 14 7.42 -7.45 -1.80
N SER A 15 6.18 -7.95 -1.86
CA SER A 15 4.97 -7.17 -2.18
C SER A 15 4.58 -6.13 -1.13
N LEU A 16 5.17 -6.20 0.07
CA LEU A 16 4.97 -5.25 1.16
C LEU A 16 6.28 -4.53 1.53
N ASN A 17 7.35 -4.69 0.74
CA ASN A 17 8.61 -3.98 1.01
C ASN A 17 8.49 -2.50 0.64
N GLY A 18 8.93 -1.63 1.55
CA GLY A 18 8.62 -0.22 1.45
C GLY A 18 8.87 0.56 2.73
N ASP A 19 8.46 1.83 2.71
CA ASP A 19 8.52 2.74 3.85
C ASP A 19 7.13 3.30 4.19
N ARG A 20 6.95 3.68 5.46
CA ARG A 20 5.80 4.47 5.97
C ARG A 20 4.43 3.77 5.89
N HIS A 21 4.40 2.45 6.10
CA HIS A 21 3.15 1.68 6.11
C HIS A 21 2.12 2.21 7.10
N THR A 22 0.91 2.42 6.60
CA THR A 22 -0.28 2.67 7.41
C THR A 22 -1.40 1.74 6.97
N GLY A 23 -1.88 0.93 7.92
CA GLY A 23 -2.89 -0.10 7.67
C GLY A 23 -4.22 0.16 8.36
N ARG A 24 -5.30 -0.34 7.76
CA ARG A 24 -6.63 -0.48 8.37
C ARG A 24 -7.23 -1.82 7.99
N HIS A 25 -7.95 -2.43 8.94
CA HIS A 25 -8.86 -3.53 8.62
C HIS A 25 -10.08 -2.99 7.87
N LEU A 26 -10.56 -3.78 6.93
CA LEU A 26 -11.73 -3.51 6.11
C LEU A 26 -12.93 -4.31 6.64
N PRO A 27 -14.17 -3.93 6.29
CA PRO A 27 -15.37 -4.59 6.82
C PRO A 27 -15.47 -6.09 6.50
N ASP A 28 -14.76 -6.57 5.48
CA ASP A 28 -14.75 -7.98 5.06
C ASP A 28 -13.61 -8.80 5.70
N GLY A 29 -12.86 -8.20 6.64
CA GLY A 29 -11.76 -8.85 7.36
C GLY A 29 -10.39 -8.74 6.69
N ARG A 30 -10.30 -8.20 5.46
CA ARG A 30 -9.01 -7.93 4.81
C ARG A 30 -8.34 -6.67 5.40
N LEU A 31 -7.06 -6.52 5.12
CA LEU A 31 -6.23 -5.37 5.42
C LEU A 31 -5.97 -4.58 4.14
N PHE A 32 -6.06 -3.26 4.23
CA PHE A 32 -5.48 -2.34 3.26
C PHE A 32 -4.31 -1.63 3.92
N ILE A 33 -3.11 -1.76 3.34
CA ILE A 33 -1.90 -1.13 3.84
C ILE A 33 -1.35 -0.21 2.77
N SER A 34 -1.36 1.10 3.01
CA SER A 34 -0.75 2.08 2.11
C SER A 34 0.68 2.40 2.54
N PHE A 35 1.59 2.52 1.56
CA PHE A 35 3.00 2.78 1.81
C PHE A 35 3.69 3.35 0.56
N ARG A 36 4.97 3.72 0.72
CA ARG A 36 5.87 3.98 -0.40
C ARG A 36 6.59 2.71 -0.80
N SER A 37 6.46 2.31 -2.05
CA SER A 37 7.15 1.13 -2.58
C SER A 37 8.67 1.34 -2.59
N ARG A 38 9.40 0.37 -2.04
CA ARG A 38 10.86 0.25 -2.11
C ARG A 38 11.21 -1.20 -2.31
N SER A 39 11.97 -1.49 -3.35
CA SER A 39 12.38 -2.86 -3.62
C SER A 39 13.42 -3.33 -2.60
N PRO A 40 13.39 -4.60 -2.20
CA PRO A 40 14.49 -5.20 -1.45
C PRO A 40 15.82 -5.11 -2.20
N GLU A 41 16.93 -5.20 -1.48
CA GLU A 41 18.26 -5.22 -2.07
C GLU A 41 18.38 -6.32 -3.15
N GLY A 42 18.97 -5.96 -4.30
CA GLY A 42 19.14 -6.87 -5.43
C GLY A 42 17.88 -7.13 -6.27
N LYS A 43 16.73 -6.50 -5.93
CA LYS A 43 15.48 -6.58 -6.69
C LYS A 43 15.06 -5.20 -7.21
N ARG A 44 14.22 -5.19 -8.25
CA ARG A 44 13.56 -3.97 -8.74
C ARG A 44 12.14 -4.27 -9.16
N GLY A 45 11.19 -3.78 -8.38
CA GLY A 45 9.76 -3.83 -8.68
C GLY A 45 9.34 -2.78 -9.69
N ALA A 46 8.12 -2.96 -10.24
CA ALA A 46 7.56 -2.08 -11.27
C ALA A 46 7.25 -0.66 -10.78
N PHE A 47 7.02 -0.49 -9.47
CA PHE A 47 6.52 0.75 -8.87
C PHE A 47 7.50 1.34 -7.86
N GLU A 48 8.81 1.22 -8.11
CA GLU A 48 9.85 1.74 -7.20
C GLU A 48 9.67 3.24 -6.94
N GLY A 49 9.52 3.65 -5.67
CA GLY A 49 9.36 5.05 -5.27
C GLY A 49 7.95 5.61 -5.40
N ASP A 50 6.98 4.80 -5.84
CA ASP A 50 5.59 5.20 -5.97
C ASP A 50 4.79 5.10 -4.67
N TRP A 51 3.64 5.76 -4.67
CA TRP A 51 2.61 5.54 -3.68
C TRP A 51 1.75 4.34 -4.06
N VAL A 52 1.75 3.33 -3.19
CA VAL A 52 1.12 2.04 -3.44
C VAL A 52 0.27 1.62 -2.23
N ALA A 53 -0.51 0.56 -2.43
CA ALA A 53 -1.11 -0.19 -1.34
C ALA A 53 -1.05 -1.70 -1.58
N TRP A 54 -1.10 -2.43 -0.48
CA TRP A 54 -1.19 -3.87 -0.43
C TRP A 54 -2.52 -4.29 0.17
N VAL A 55 -3.11 -5.34 -0.37
CA VAL A 55 -4.33 -5.96 0.14
C VAL A 55 -4.08 -7.43 0.43
N GLY A 56 -4.49 -7.88 1.60
CA GLY A 56 -4.43 -9.26 2.03
C GLY A 56 -5.06 -9.45 3.40
N THR A 57 -4.71 -10.52 4.10
CA THR A 57 -5.22 -10.83 5.44
C THR A 57 -4.12 -10.70 6.49
N TYR A 58 -4.51 -10.70 7.78
CA TYR A 58 -3.51 -10.79 8.85
C TYR A 58 -2.72 -12.11 8.79
N ALA A 59 -3.35 -13.22 8.38
CA ALA A 59 -2.68 -14.50 8.22
C ALA A 59 -1.55 -14.40 7.17
N ASP A 60 -1.79 -13.71 6.05
CA ASP A 60 -0.75 -13.46 5.05
C ASP A 60 0.46 -12.74 5.65
N LEU A 61 0.23 -11.74 6.52
CA LEU A 61 1.33 -11.04 7.20
C LEU A 61 2.06 -11.92 8.21
N ALA A 62 1.31 -12.67 9.02
CA ALA A 62 1.87 -13.54 10.06
C ALA A 62 2.71 -14.67 9.46
N ASP A 63 2.29 -15.20 8.31
CA ASP A 63 2.93 -16.31 7.60
C ASP A 63 3.92 -15.83 6.52
N GLY A 64 4.06 -14.51 6.31
CA GLY A 64 5.01 -13.93 5.35
C GLY A 64 4.64 -14.14 3.87
N LEU A 65 3.35 -14.26 3.57
CA LEU A 65 2.81 -14.47 2.23
C LEU A 65 2.62 -13.17 1.47
N ALA A 66 2.51 -13.27 0.15
CA ALA A 66 2.45 -12.12 -0.75
C ALA A 66 1.17 -11.27 -0.63
N GLY A 67 0.13 -11.74 0.07
CA GLY A 67 -1.20 -11.15 0.07
C GLY A 67 -1.97 -11.43 -1.22
N GLN A 68 -3.09 -10.73 -1.38
CA GLN A 68 -4.00 -10.93 -2.52
C GLN A 68 -3.54 -10.13 -3.76
N TYR A 69 -3.23 -8.85 -3.59
CA TYR A 69 -2.67 -8.02 -4.66
C TYR A 69 -2.00 -6.74 -4.14
N HIS A 70 -1.26 -6.13 -5.05
CA HIS A 70 -0.54 -4.87 -4.87
C HIS A 70 -1.03 -3.85 -5.91
N VAL A 71 -1.44 -2.66 -5.46
CA VAL A 71 -2.04 -1.63 -6.31
C VAL A 71 -1.21 -0.35 -6.31
N ARG A 72 -0.93 0.18 -7.50
CA ARG A 72 -0.33 1.52 -7.67
C ARG A 72 -1.42 2.57 -7.49
N LEU A 73 -1.32 3.39 -6.45
CA LEU A 73 -2.29 4.47 -6.18
C LEU A 73 -1.92 5.73 -6.97
N LYS A 74 -0.64 6.08 -7.04
CA LYS A 74 -0.16 7.18 -7.88
C LYS A 74 1.32 7.06 -8.25
N ASP A 75 1.60 7.42 -9.50
CA ASP A 75 2.95 7.64 -10.03
C ASP A 75 3.63 8.84 -9.37
N ASN A 76 4.80 8.61 -8.76
CA ASN A 76 5.64 9.64 -8.17
C ASN A 76 6.79 10.04 -9.10
N HIS A 77 6.91 11.33 -9.39
CA HIS A 77 7.91 11.85 -10.33
C HIS A 77 9.19 12.38 -9.66
N LYS A 78 9.40 12.14 -8.35
CA LYS A 78 10.60 12.59 -7.64
C LYS A 78 11.16 11.55 -6.68
N GLY A 79 11.92 10.59 -7.23
CA GLY A 79 12.66 9.59 -6.45
C GLY A 79 11.78 8.93 -5.38
N ALA A 80 12.19 9.04 -4.12
CA ALA A 80 11.44 8.52 -2.97
C ALA A 80 10.72 9.61 -2.15
N ASP A 81 10.63 10.84 -2.66
CA ASP A 81 10.01 11.97 -1.94
C ASP A 81 8.48 11.93 -2.07
N CYS A 82 7.85 10.95 -1.43
CA CYS A 82 6.39 10.83 -1.39
C CYS A 82 5.95 9.93 -0.22
N ALA A 83 4.63 9.82 -0.06
CA ALA A 83 3.95 8.75 0.67
C ALA A 83 4.31 8.65 2.17
N TYR A 84 3.75 9.60 2.93
CA TYR A 84 3.44 9.46 4.36
C TYR A 84 1.92 9.33 4.48
N PRO A 85 1.34 8.14 4.23
CA PRO A 85 -0.10 8.01 4.05
C PRO A 85 -0.84 7.98 5.39
N GLY A 86 -1.99 8.65 5.43
CA GLY A 86 -3.09 8.30 6.32
C GLY A 86 -4.06 7.35 5.61
N VAL A 87 -4.67 6.44 6.35
CA VAL A 87 -5.73 5.54 5.85
C VAL A 87 -6.89 5.56 6.83
N GLU A 88 -8.08 5.87 6.33
CA GLU A 88 -9.34 5.80 7.06
C GLU A 88 -10.35 4.97 6.28
N VAL A 89 -11.23 4.27 7.01
CA VAL A 89 -12.31 3.47 6.43
C VAL A 89 -13.63 4.06 6.89
N LEU A 90 -14.43 4.53 5.94
CA LEU A 90 -15.74 5.12 6.22
C LEU A 90 -16.78 4.05 6.55
N PRO A 91 -17.92 4.41 7.17
CA PRO A 91 -18.96 3.44 7.57
C PRO A 91 -19.52 2.59 6.42
N ASP A 92 -19.46 3.08 5.18
CA ASP A 92 -19.93 2.36 3.99
C ASP A 92 -18.84 1.46 3.35
N GLY A 93 -17.70 1.29 4.03
CA GLY A 93 -16.56 0.53 3.55
C GLY A 93 -15.66 1.26 2.56
N THR A 94 -15.93 2.54 2.24
CA THR A 94 -15.02 3.34 1.41
C THR A 94 -13.70 3.56 2.12
N ILE A 95 -12.60 3.23 1.45
CA ILE A 95 -11.24 3.53 1.89
C ILE A 95 -10.90 4.94 1.43
N VAL A 96 -10.45 5.78 2.37
CA VAL A 96 -9.89 7.10 2.09
C VAL A 96 -8.43 7.07 2.48
N THR A 97 -7.54 7.23 1.51
CA THR A 97 -6.10 7.31 1.77
C THR A 97 -5.54 8.62 1.23
N THR A 98 -4.75 9.29 2.06
CA THR A 98 -4.28 10.65 1.81
C THR A 98 -2.80 10.75 2.06
N THR A 99 -2.06 11.35 1.13
CA THR A 99 -0.63 11.58 1.31
C THR A 99 -0.11 12.74 0.45
N TYR A 100 1.14 13.14 0.67
CA TYR A 100 1.84 14.10 -0.19
C TYR A 100 2.75 13.39 -1.21
N GLY A 101 3.04 14.05 -2.33
CA GLY A 101 4.06 13.61 -3.29
C GLY A 101 4.13 14.49 -4.53
N HIS A 102 4.94 14.08 -5.50
CA HIS A 102 5.16 14.78 -6.77
C HIS A 102 4.41 14.09 -7.89
N TRP A 103 3.15 14.45 -8.05
CA TRP A 103 2.21 13.67 -8.87
C TRP A 103 2.10 14.13 -10.32
N ILE A 104 2.65 15.30 -10.63
CA ILE A 104 2.70 15.87 -11.98
C ILE A 104 4.15 16.32 -12.24
N PRO A 105 4.77 15.95 -13.37
CA PRO A 105 6.14 16.35 -13.67
C PRO A 105 6.31 17.86 -13.72
N GLY A 106 7.34 18.38 -13.05
CA GLY A 106 7.67 19.80 -13.03
C GLY A 106 6.88 20.65 -12.03
N GLU A 107 5.84 20.10 -11.40
CA GLU A 107 5.02 20.80 -10.42
C GLU A 107 5.55 20.67 -8.99
N GLN A 108 5.12 21.57 -8.10
CA GLN A 108 5.36 21.45 -6.66
C GLN A 108 4.59 20.27 -6.05
N PRO A 109 5.09 19.66 -4.96
CA PRO A 109 4.39 18.56 -4.33
C PRO A 109 3.07 19.04 -3.72
N TYR A 110 2.06 18.17 -3.74
CA TYR A 110 0.77 18.46 -3.14
C TYR A 110 0.18 17.23 -2.46
N ILE A 111 -0.78 17.49 -1.56
CA ILE A 111 -1.53 16.45 -0.87
C ILE A 111 -2.62 15.95 -1.81
N LEU A 112 -2.68 14.63 -1.99
CA LEU A 112 -3.70 13.93 -2.78
C LEU A 112 -4.44 12.96 -1.86
N SER A 113 -5.77 12.94 -2.00
CA SER A 113 -6.64 11.95 -1.38
C SER A 113 -7.26 11.08 -2.45
N VAL A 114 -7.14 9.77 -2.30
CA VAL A 114 -7.84 8.78 -3.12
C VAL A 114 -8.96 8.17 -2.27
N ARG A 115 -10.13 8.00 -2.90
CA ARG A 115 -11.27 7.29 -2.33
C ARG A 115 -11.57 6.11 -3.24
N LEU A 116 -11.65 4.92 -2.67
CA LEU A 116 -11.91 3.69 -3.42
C LEU A 116 -12.69 2.69 -2.56
N LYS A 117 -13.37 1.76 -3.22
CA LYS A 117 -13.94 0.58 -2.59
C LYS A 117 -13.13 -0.64 -2.96
N LEU A 118 -13.03 -1.56 -2.00
CA LEU A 118 -12.30 -2.79 -2.21
C LEU A 118 -12.84 -3.63 -3.37
N THR A 119 -14.16 -3.62 -3.55
CA THR A 119 -14.84 -4.29 -4.67
C THR A 119 -14.41 -3.76 -6.05
N GLU A 120 -13.99 -2.50 -6.14
CA GLU A 120 -13.47 -1.93 -7.40
C GLU A 120 -12.07 -2.48 -7.69
N LEU A 121 -11.24 -2.62 -6.66
CA LEU A 121 -9.92 -3.24 -6.79
C LEU A 121 -10.02 -4.73 -7.10
N ASP A 122 -10.97 -5.45 -6.47
CA ASP A 122 -11.23 -6.86 -6.77
C ASP A 122 -11.65 -7.06 -8.23
N ALA A 123 -12.52 -6.19 -8.74
CA ALA A 123 -12.94 -6.24 -10.15
C ALA A 123 -11.76 -5.99 -11.10
N LEU A 124 -10.89 -5.02 -10.79
CA LEU A 124 -9.69 -4.74 -11.59
C LEU A 124 -8.68 -5.90 -11.54
N ALA A 125 -8.49 -6.53 -10.39
CA ALA A 125 -7.59 -7.67 -10.25
C ALA A 125 -8.09 -8.93 -10.98
N ALA A 126 -9.40 -9.08 -11.12
CA ALA A 126 -10.02 -10.18 -11.87
C ALA A 126 -10.03 -9.94 -13.39
N ASP A 127 -9.88 -8.68 -13.83
CA ASP A 127 -9.87 -8.32 -15.25
C ASP A 127 -8.50 -8.61 -15.88
N THR A 128 -8.39 -9.77 -16.53
CA THR A 128 -7.16 -10.21 -17.21
C THR A 128 -6.90 -9.48 -18.53
N SER A 129 -7.73 -8.51 -18.94
CA SER A 129 -7.57 -7.79 -20.21
C SER A 129 -6.58 -6.63 -20.15
N ASN A 130 -6.10 -6.26 -18.96
CA ASN A 130 -5.16 -5.16 -18.75
C ASN A 130 -3.94 -5.65 -17.94
N PRO A 131 -2.87 -6.13 -18.61
CA PRO A 131 -1.69 -6.72 -17.95
C PRO A 131 -0.80 -5.71 -17.22
#